data_AF-A0A420DS05-F1
#
_entry.id   AF-A0A420DS05-F1
#
_cell.length_a   1.000
_cell.length_b   1.000
_cell.length_c   1.000
_cell.angle_alpha   90.00
_cell.angle_beta   90.00
_cell.angle_gamma   90.00
#
_symmetry.space_group_name_H-M   'P 1'
#
loop_
_entity.id
_entity.type
_entity.pdbx_description
1 polymer ?
#
loop_
_entity_poly.entity_id
_entity_poly.type
_entity_poly.pdbx_seq_one_letter_code
_entity_poly.pdbx_strand_id
1 'polypeptide(L)'
;MVAASELPISTVREGTTATDMANEIFGNGVTVTGATYYGDIDSAGTYSGGDTNSPGVTPGATGVILSTGNAEDFTNSRGQSNQSTNTSTNTSGTNNFNQYNNAAGGTTYDASTLDIDFIPDTNILTMQFVFSSEEYPEFANSIYQDFFGVWINGQLVEHDVGDGETDPFNISTTNNINMYNDNTSDAFNTEMDGFTITLTLTMYVNPGQVNSMRIAIADVGDSNYDSNVLIAGNSVQTRLVALSDDVNVYPDGTTTLNVLANDINNGPAGSTMTITHINGQPATVGTPITLPTGQIVTLNANGTFSVVGDGDEENFNFTYTISNGIDTDVGFVNATSVPCFVAGTLIATPDGDQCAERLLPGDLVMTKDEGAQPLRWIGTRRVKAIGDFAPIHIRANTLGQHRDLLVSPLHRVLIKDNLAELLFGEAEVLVAARDLVNDYSITRREGGEVTYVHLLFDRHQVVFSEGLETESFLPGPQTATSFEAEVVDEIYSVFPELDPTSGTGYPIAARRTLKRYEAELLRAAKVA
;
A
#
# COMPACT_ATOMS: atom_id res chain seq x y z
N MET A 1 16.10 20.98 -11.16
CA MET A 1 17.24 21.71 -10.57
C MET A 1 16.79 22.89 -9.72
N VAL A 2 16.64 22.63 -8.43
CA VAL A 2 16.47 23.61 -7.36
C VAL A 2 17.85 24.00 -6.81
N ALA A 3 17.98 25.21 -6.27
CA ALA A 3 19.22 25.63 -5.62
C ALA A 3 19.36 24.93 -4.26
N ALA A 4 20.57 24.49 -3.93
CA ALA A 4 20.86 23.88 -2.64
C ALA A 4 20.51 24.82 -1.47
N SER A 5 19.84 24.29 -0.46
CA SER A 5 19.61 24.96 0.83
C SER A 5 19.88 23.97 1.95
N GLU A 6 20.80 24.28 2.85
CA GLU A 6 21.11 23.41 3.97
C GLU A 6 19.88 23.23 4.87
N LEU A 7 19.49 21.99 5.14
CA LEU A 7 18.56 21.64 6.20
C LEU A 7 19.34 21.60 7.53
N PRO A 8 19.07 22.50 8.49
CA PRO A 8 19.74 22.46 9.78
C PRO A 8 19.39 21.17 10.54
N ILE A 9 20.41 20.32 10.76
CA ILE A 9 20.32 19.08 11.53
C ILE A 9 21.30 19.18 12.69
N SER A 10 20.84 18.90 13.91
CA SER A 10 21.70 18.77 15.09
C SER A 10 21.84 17.31 15.43
N THR A 11 23.00 16.73 15.14
CA THR A 11 23.24 15.28 15.27
C THR A 11 23.58 14.84 16.70
N VAL A 12 23.60 13.53 16.93
CA VAL A 12 24.06 12.95 18.21
C VAL A 12 25.52 13.32 18.48
N ARG A 13 26.37 13.43 17.45
CA ARG A 13 27.75 13.94 17.55
C ARG A 13 27.81 15.33 18.18
N GLU A 14 26.82 16.16 17.91
CA GLU A 14 26.73 17.54 18.38
C GLU A 14 26.04 17.71 19.73
N GLY A 15 25.59 16.60 20.33
CA GLY A 15 25.03 16.56 21.68
C GLY A 15 23.52 16.37 21.74
N THR A 16 22.84 16.17 20.61
CA THR A 16 21.43 15.76 20.59
C THR A 16 21.28 14.40 21.27
N THR A 17 20.42 14.33 22.28
CA THR A 17 20.18 13.08 23.00
C THR A 17 19.02 12.29 22.41
N ALA A 18 18.95 10.98 22.71
CA ALA A 18 17.79 10.16 22.35
C ALA A 18 16.48 10.70 22.95
N THR A 19 16.55 11.33 24.14
CA THR A 19 15.39 11.96 24.78
C THR A 19 14.95 13.22 24.04
N ASP A 20 15.89 14.00 23.47
CA ASP A 20 15.56 15.15 22.64
C ASP A 20 14.83 14.68 21.36
N MET A 21 15.37 13.66 20.67
CA MET A 21 14.73 13.07 19.50
C MET A 21 13.34 12.50 19.80
N ALA A 22 13.18 11.78 20.92
CA ALA A 22 11.88 11.25 21.32
C ALA A 22 10.87 12.37 21.62
N ASN A 23 11.27 13.42 22.34
CA ASN A 23 10.38 14.55 22.64
C ASN A 23 10.05 15.39 21.40
N GLU A 24 10.92 15.39 20.38
CA GLU A 24 10.67 16.09 19.12
C GLU A 24 9.52 15.45 18.34
N ILE A 25 9.47 14.11 18.25
CA ILE A 25 8.47 13.40 17.45
C ILE A 25 7.18 13.07 18.21
N PHE A 26 7.22 12.94 19.54
CA PHE A 26 6.03 12.65 20.35
C PHE A 26 5.19 13.89 20.63
N GLY A 27 3.94 13.86 20.17
CA GLY A 27 3.00 14.95 20.29
C GLY A 27 1.97 14.77 21.41
N ASN A 28 0.81 15.39 21.22
CA ASN A 28 -0.21 15.45 22.26
C ASN A 28 -0.80 14.08 22.61
N GLY A 29 -1.12 13.90 23.89
CA GLY A 29 -1.75 12.67 24.39
C GLY A 29 -0.79 11.49 24.54
N VAL A 30 0.52 11.75 24.55
CA VAL A 30 1.55 10.76 24.86
C VAL A 30 2.60 11.40 25.77
N THR A 31 3.12 10.63 26.73
CA THR A 31 4.22 11.04 27.61
C THR A 31 5.43 10.15 27.41
N VAL A 32 6.54 10.71 26.94
CA VAL A 32 7.83 10.00 26.89
C VAL A 32 8.38 9.80 28.30
N THR A 33 8.84 8.59 28.59
CA THR A 33 9.37 8.19 29.91
C THR A 33 10.84 7.76 29.86
N GLY A 34 11.35 7.41 28.68
CA GLY A 34 12.74 7.09 28.44
C GLY A 34 13.03 6.97 26.95
N ALA A 35 14.28 7.18 26.56
CA ALA A 35 14.73 6.94 25.19
C ALA A 35 16.22 6.58 25.15
N THR A 36 16.61 5.71 24.22
CA THR A 36 17.99 5.30 23.97
C THR A 36 18.24 5.20 22.48
N TYR A 37 19.40 5.68 22.04
CA TYR A 37 19.82 5.60 20.64
C TYR A 37 20.99 4.62 20.50
N TYR A 38 20.97 3.83 19.42
CA TYR A 38 22.02 2.90 19.02
C TYR A 38 22.33 3.12 17.55
N GLY A 39 23.59 3.40 17.23
CA GLY A 39 24.02 3.68 15.86
C GLY A 39 25.24 4.59 15.89
N ASP A 40 25.70 4.98 14.71
CA ASP A 40 26.73 6.01 14.61
C ASP A 40 26.18 7.36 15.08
N ILE A 41 27.05 8.18 15.66
CA ILE A 41 26.68 9.48 16.20
C ILE A 41 26.36 10.51 15.11
N ASP A 42 26.77 10.26 13.87
CA ASP A 42 26.46 11.09 12.70
C ASP A 42 25.15 10.68 12.00
N SER A 43 24.62 9.49 12.30
CA SER A 43 23.46 8.89 11.61
C SER A 43 22.09 9.28 12.16
N ALA A 44 22.02 10.19 13.13
CA ALA A 44 20.75 10.61 13.70
C ALA A 44 20.81 12.02 14.28
N GLY A 45 19.68 12.72 14.24
CA GLY A 45 19.54 14.05 14.83
C GLY A 45 18.14 14.62 14.70
N THR A 46 17.95 15.82 15.25
CA THR A 46 16.74 16.62 15.06
C THR A 46 16.96 17.64 13.94
N TYR A 47 16.00 17.77 13.02
CA TYR A 47 16.03 18.79 11.98
C TYR A 47 15.05 19.93 12.27
N SER A 48 15.31 21.10 11.68
CA SER A 48 14.43 22.27 11.78
C SER A 48 14.33 23.05 10.48
N GLY A 49 13.25 23.81 10.31
CA GLY A 49 12.99 24.58 9.09
C GLY A 49 12.75 23.71 7.85
N GLY A 50 12.25 22.48 7.99
CA GLY A 50 11.98 21.55 6.88
C GLY A 50 11.13 22.18 5.78
N ASP A 51 9.95 22.70 6.12
CA ASP A 51 9.04 23.41 5.20
C ASP A 51 9.68 24.61 4.46
N THR A 52 10.77 25.16 4.98
CA THR A 52 11.48 26.29 4.37
C THR A 52 12.68 25.83 3.54
N ASN A 53 13.47 24.90 4.05
CA ASN A 53 14.73 24.49 3.44
C ASN A 53 14.54 23.33 2.47
N SER A 54 13.65 22.38 2.73
CA SER A 54 13.37 21.24 1.84
C SER A 54 11.87 21.00 1.68
N PRO A 55 11.14 22.00 1.11
CA PRO A 55 9.68 21.94 0.98
C PRO A 55 9.26 20.76 0.10
N GLY A 56 8.29 19.99 0.59
CA GLY A 56 7.74 18.83 -0.11
C GLY A 56 8.53 17.53 0.09
N VAL A 57 9.75 17.59 0.65
CA VAL A 57 10.54 16.40 1.00
C VAL A 57 10.42 16.08 2.48
N THR A 58 10.59 17.08 3.36
CA THR A 58 10.42 16.86 4.81
C THR A 58 8.94 16.71 5.17
N PRO A 59 8.55 15.81 6.08
CA PRO A 59 7.16 15.64 6.50
C PRO A 59 6.63 16.76 7.41
N GLY A 60 7.47 17.74 7.77
CA GLY A 60 7.06 18.94 8.50
C GLY A 60 8.20 19.92 8.74
N ALA A 61 7.92 21.01 9.45
CA ALA A 61 8.89 22.05 9.77
C ALA A 61 10.03 21.57 10.68
N THR A 62 9.78 20.62 11.57
CA THR A 62 10.75 20.05 12.50
C THR A 62 10.53 18.56 12.62
N GLY A 63 11.51 17.84 13.15
CA GLY A 63 11.40 16.40 13.33
C GLY A 63 12.73 15.72 13.60
N VAL A 64 12.75 14.41 13.42
CA VAL A 64 13.94 13.56 13.56
C VAL A 64 14.31 12.95 12.23
N ILE A 65 15.61 12.86 11.96
CA ILE A 65 16.16 12.08 10.85
C ILE A 65 16.98 10.93 11.43
N LEU A 66 16.74 9.71 10.91
CA LEU A 66 17.64 8.57 11.05
C LEU A 66 18.16 8.23 9.66
N SER A 67 19.46 7.98 9.55
CA SER A 67 20.16 7.69 8.31
C SER A 67 20.96 6.40 8.45
N THR A 68 21.19 5.69 7.35
CA THR A 68 22.26 4.68 7.30
C THR A 68 23.62 5.31 6.99
N GLY A 69 23.60 6.54 6.50
CA GLY A 69 24.73 7.44 6.30
C GLY A 69 24.90 8.51 7.37
N ASN A 70 25.53 9.61 6.98
CA ASN A 70 25.59 10.86 7.73
C ASN A 70 24.32 11.68 7.51
N ALA A 71 23.58 11.95 8.58
CA ALA A 71 22.32 12.68 8.51
C ALA A 71 22.47 14.10 7.94
N GLU A 72 23.61 14.77 8.17
CA GLU A 72 23.86 16.14 7.66
C GLU A 72 24.02 16.19 6.13
N ASP A 73 24.33 15.05 5.49
CA ASP A 73 24.50 14.97 4.03
C ASP A 73 23.17 14.84 3.28
N PHE A 74 22.03 14.85 3.99
CA PHE A 74 20.69 14.85 3.38
C PHE A 74 20.46 16.04 2.42
N THR A 75 21.08 17.19 2.66
CA THR A 75 21.03 18.35 1.75
C THR A 75 22.39 19.01 1.59
N ASN A 76 22.70 19.47 0.39
CA ASN A 76 23.86 20.34 0.17
C ASN A 76 23.71 21.73 0.80
N SER A 77 24.80 22.24 1.38
CA SER A 77 24.86 23.62 1.90
C SER A 77 25.05 24.69 0.83
N ARG A 78 25.55 24.31 -0.36
CA ARG A 78 25.84 25.20 -1.50
C ARG A 78 25.79 24.41 -2.80
N GLY A 79 25.56 25.12 -3.90
CA GLY A 79 25.61 24.51 -5.24
C GLY A 79 24.22 24.12 -5.74
N GLN A 80 24.03 22.85 -6.09
CA GLN A 80 22.78 22.26 -6.58
C GLN A 80 22.29 21.23 -5.57
N SER A 81 21.01 20.92 -5.62
CA SER A 81 20.33 20.13 -4.59
C SER A 81 20.61 18.64 -4.60
N ASN A 82 21.17 18.10 -5.69
CA ASN A 82 21.65 16.73 -5.80
C ASN A 82 22.88 16.78 -6.72
N GLN A 83 24.08 16.62 -6.16
CA GLN A 83 25.35 16.76 -6.91
C GLN A 83 26.13 15.46 -7.05
N SER A 84 25.72 14.43 -6.31
CA SER A 84 26.50 13.22 -6.13
C SER A 84 25.55 12.03 -6.06
N THR A 85 25.40 11.35 -7.20
CA THR A 85 24.57 10.15 -7.38
C THR A 85 25.11 8.89 -6.68
N ASN A 86 25.98 9.06 -5.67
CA ASN A 86 26.72 8.01 -4.95
C ASN A 86 27.19 8.55 -3.59
N THR A 87 26.40 9.40 -2.94
CA THR A 87 26.78 9.88 -1.60
C THR A 87 26.59 8.74 -0.63
N SER A 88 27.67 8.03 -0.30
CA SER A 88 27.68 7.07 0.78
C SER A 88 28.74 7.43 1.81
N THR A 89 28.26 7.51 3.03
CA THR A 89 29.04 7.67 4.24
C THR A 89 28.85 6.42 5.07
N ASN A 90 29.65 5.39 4.81
CA ASN A 90 29.65 4.18 5.64
C ASN A 90 29.79 4.56 7.13
N THR A 91 28.87 4.08 7.96
CA THR A 91 28.78 4.42 9.37
C THR A 91 29.03 3.22 10.27
N SER A 92 29.31 3.43 11.55
CA SER A 92 29.61 2.34 12.50
C SER A 92 28.36 1.71 13.14
N GLY A 93 27.22 1.74 12.44
CA GLY A 93 25.94 1.24 12.92
C GLY A 93 25.88 -0.26 13.20
N THR A 94 24.76 -0.73 13.75
CA THR A 94 24.64 -2.14 14.16
C THR A 94 24.51 -3.06 12.95
N ASN A 95 25.47 -3.97 12.81
CA ASN A 95 25.53 -4.92 11.71
C ASN A 95 24.93 -6.29 12.09
N ASN A 96 24.25 -6.94 11.15
CA ASN A 96 23.77 -8.33 11.22
C ASN A 96 22.93 -8.64 12.47
N PHE A 97 21.98 -7.76 12.80
CA PHE A 97 21.11 -7.93 13.94
C PHE A 97 19.89 -8.79 13.58
N ASN A 98 19.71 -9.93 14.26
CA ASN A 98 18.71 -10.94 13.89
C ASN A 98 17.27 -10.40 13.76
N GLN A 99 16.85 -9.46 14.63
CA GLN A 99 15.50 -8.88 14.54
C GLN A 99 15.30 -8.13 13.22
N TYR A 100 16.33 -7.39 12.78
CA TYR A 100 16.30 -6.60 11.56
C TYR A 100 16.44 -7.53 10.36
N ASN A 101 17.34 -8.50 10.41
CA ASN A 101 17.49 -9.49 9.33
C ASN A 101 16.21 -10.27 9.05
N ASN A 102 15.50 -10.68 10.11
CA ASN A 102 14.24 -11.39 9.97
C ASN A 102 13.14 -10.52 9.35
N ALA A 103 13.13 -9.22 9.66
CA ALA A 103 12.17 -8.27 9.12
C ALA A 103 12.52 -7.83 7.69
N ALA A 104 13.82 -7.69 7.38
CA ALA A 104 14.34 -7.33 6.06
C ALA A 104 14.43 -8.50 5.08
N GLY A 105 14.34 -9.75 5.55
CA GLY A 105 14.54 -10.95 4.72
C GLY A 105 16.00 -11.14 4.25
N GLY A 106 16.96 -10.39 4.81
CA GLY A 106 18.36 -10.36 4.38
C GLY A 106 19.33 -10.01 5.51
N THR A 107 20.62 -9.92 5.22
CA THR A 107 21.61 -9.41 6.20
C THR A 107 21.55 -7.89 6.18
N THR A 108 21.35 -7.30 7.36
CA THR A 108 21.31 -5.84 7.56
C THR A 108 22.65 -5.27 7.99
N TYR A 109 22.94 -4.04 7.58
CA TYR A 109 24.17 -3.32 7.90
C TYR A 109 23.89 -1.92 8.46
N ASP A 110 24.85 -1.42 9.23
CA ASP A 110 24.96 -0.02 9.65
C ASP A 110 23.68 0.60 10.26
N ALA A 111 22.95 -0.20 11.03
CA ALA A 111 21.65 0.22 11.55
C ALA A 111 21.72 1.41 12.52
N SER A 112 20.83 2.38 12.29
CA SER A 112 20.50 3.51 13.17
C SER A 112 19.16 3.25 13.85
N THR A 113 19.14 3.16 15.18
CA THR A 113 18.01 2.69 15.99
C THR A 113 17.70 3.64 17.13
N LEU A 114 16.42 4.00 17.29
CA LEU A 114 15.87 4.77 18.39
C LEU A 114 14.83 3.94 19.17
N ASP A 115 15.14 3.62 20.42
CA ASP A 115 14.22 2.99 21.37
C ASP A 115 13.59 4.04 22.28
N ILE A 116 12.28 3.97 22.49
CA ILE A 116 11.49 4.95 23.23
C ILE A 116 10.47 4.23 24.11
N ASP A 117 10.45 4.55 25.40
CA ASP A 117 9.41 4.12 26.34
C ASP A 117 8.43 5.27 26.57
N PHE A 118 7.13 5.02 26.42
CA PHE A 118 6.10 6.05 26.49
C PHE A 118 4.78 5.56 27.11
N ILE A 119 3.96 6.49 27.59
CA ILE A 119 2.62 6.24 28.13
C ILE A 119 1.60 7.01 27.29
N PRO A 120 0.73 6.33 26.52
CA PRO A 120 -0.31 6.96 25.72
C PRO A 120 -1.63 7.12 26.49
N ASP A 121 -2.38 8.18 26.19
CA ASP A 121 -3.72 8.43 26.76
C ASP A 121 -4.78 7.44 26.23
N THR A 122 -4.65 7.04 24.95
CA THR A 122 -5.58 6.13 24.25
C THR A 122 -4.84 4.93 23.65
N ASN A 123 -5.57 4.05 22.98
CA ASN A 123 -5.06 2.77 22.47
C ASN A 123 -4.59 2.81 21.01
N ILE A 124 -4.68 3.96 20.33
CA ILE A 124 -4.28 4.13 18.92
C ILE A 124 -3.45 5.41 18.80
N LEU A 125 -2.29 5.31 18.15
CA LEU A 125 -1.45 6.45 17.79
C LEU A 125 -0.98 6.32 16.34
N THR A 126 -0.70 7.45 15.71
CA THR A 126 -0.10 7.51 14.36
C THR A 126 1.34 8.00 14.42
N MET A 127 2.10 7.85 13.34
CA MET A 127 3.41 8.47 13.16
C MET A 127 3.58 8.84 11.69
N GLN A 128 3.94 10.09 11.41
CA GLN A 128 4.16 10.57 10.05
C GLN A 128 5.63 10.56 9.69
N PHE A 129 5.96 10.06 8.51
CA PHE A 129 7.34 9.97 8.04
C PHE A 129 7.48 10.10 6.53
N VAL A 130 8.68 10.40 6.07
CA VAL A 130 9.13 10.28 4.68
C VAL A 130 10.33 9.35 4.65
N PHE A 131 10.35 8.47 3.67
CA PHE A 131 11.51 7.63 3.36
C PHE A 131 12.17 8.14 2.08
N SER A 132 13.50 8.20 2.05
CA SER A 132 14.27 8.71 0.91
C SER A 132 15.57 7.94 0.75
N SER A 133 15.99 7.71 -0.49
CA SER A 133 17.16 6.87 -0.79
C SER A 133 17.83 7.28 -2.11
N GLU A 134 19.13 7.03 -2.20
CA GLU A 134 19.93 7.05 -3.43
C GLU A 134 19.64 5.84 -4.35
N GLU A 135 18.99 4.78 -3.84
CA GLU A 135 18.65 3.59 -4.64
C GLU A 135 17.40 3.77 -5.53
N TYR A 136 16.70 4.88 -5.36
CA TYR A 136 15.50 5.20 -6.12
C TYR A 136 15.81 6.08 -7.34
N PRO A 137 15.14 5.92 -8.50
CA PRO A 137 14.10 4.94 -8.85
C PRO A 137 14.63 3.61 -9.41
N GLU A 138 15.93 3.46 -9.64
CA GLU A 138 16.51 2.35 -10.41
C GLU A 138 16.39 0.98 -9.71
N PHE A 139 16.30 0.93 -8.38
CA PHE A 139 16.17 -0.30 -7.59
C PHE A 139 14.83 -0.45 -6.85
N ALA A 140 13.82 0.36 -7.22
CA ALA A 140 12.42 0.30 -6.77
C ALA A 140 11.76 -1.11 -6.80
N ASN A 141 12.33 -2.07 -7.52
CA ASN A 141 11.82 -3.45 -7.61
C ASN A 141 12.89 -4.50 -7.23
N SER A 142 13.92 -4.12 -6.46
CA SER A 142 15.06 -4.98 -6.12
C SER A 142 15.08 -5.41 -4.64
N ILE A 143 15.81 -6.49 -4.37
CA ILE A 143 16.11 -7.08 -3.05
C ILE A 143 17.16 -6.29 -2.24
N TYR A 144 17.59 -5.12 -2.74
CA TYR A 144 18.60 -4.28 -2.12
C TYR A 144 18.01 -3.18 -1.23
N GLN A 145 16.67 -3.10 -1.13
CA GLN A 145 16.01 -2.05 -0.35
C GLN A 145 16.50 -2.00 1.09
N ASP A 146 17.08 -0.86 1.44
CA ASP A 146 17.39 -0.52 2.83
C ASP A 146 16.13 -0.64 3.69
N PHE A 147 16.34 -1.25 4.84
CA PHE A 147 15.30 -1.68 5.76
C PHE A 147 14.90 -0.54 6.69
N PHE A 148 13.62 -0.18 6.73
CA PHE A 148 13.02 0.64 7.78
C PHE A 148 11.95 -0.17 8.53
N GLY A 149 11.96 -0.13 9.87
CA GLY A 149 11.01 -0.88 10.69
C GLY A 149 10.65 -0.18 11.99
N VAL A 150 9.39 -0.35 12.40
CA VAL A 150 8.87 0.12 13.68
C VAL A 150 8.30 -1.06 14.46
N TRP A 151 8.68 -1.21 15.74
CA TRP A 151 8.11 -2.20 16.64
C TRP A 151 7.42 -1.54 17.81
N ILE A 152 6.25 -2.08 18.18
CA ILE A 152 5.52 -1.72 19.39
C ILE A 152 5.45 -2.94 20.29
N ASN A 153 5.92 -2.80 21.53
CA ASN A 153 5.96 -3.87 22.53
C ASN A 153 6.63 -5.16 21.99
N GLY A 154 7.65 -4.99 21.15
CA GLY A 154 8.42 -6.07 20.50
C GLY A 154 7.76 -6.70 19.27
N GLN A 155 6.55 -6.28 18.88
CA GLN A 155 5.88 -6.72 17.66
C GLN A 155 6.15 -5.71 16.54
N LEU A 156 6.52 -6.19 15.34
CA LEU A 156 6.69 -5.34 14.17
C LEU A 156 5.33 -4.76 13.80
N VAL A 157 5.27 -3.47 13.53
CA VAL A 157 4.07 -2.78 13.07
C VAL A 157 3.92 -3.05 11.58
N GLU A 158 2.78 -3.59 11.20
CA GLU A 158 2.39 -3.79 9.81
C GLU A 158 1.90 -2.44 9.22
N HIS A 159 2.22 -2.16 7.96
CA HIS A 159 1.87 -0.89 7.32
C HIS A 159 0.60 -1.04 6.48
N ASP A 160 -0.30 -0.05 6.52
CA ASP A 160 -1.55 -0.01 5.73
C ASP A 160 -1.35 0.32 4.22
N VAL A 161 -0.11 0.37 3.74
CA VAL A 161 0.20 0.77 2.35
C VAL A 161 0.46 -0.47 1.53
N GLY A 162 -0.44 -0.73 0.59
CA GLY A 162 -0.42 -1.93 -0.25
C GLY A 162 -1.71 -2.72 -0.13
N ASP A 163 -1.78 -3.80 -0.91
CA ASP A 163 -2.92 -4.71 -1.08
C ASP A 163 -3.25 -5.59 0.14
N GLY A 164 -3.07 -5.05 1.34
CA GLY A 164 -3.33 -5.73 2.62
C GLY A 164 -2.22 -6.68 3.05
N GLU A 165 -0.95 -6.37 2.73
CA GLU A 165 0.17 -7.26 3.06
C GLU A 165 1.26 -6.65 3.92
N THR A 166 1.73 -7.48 4.85
CA THR A 166 2.79 -7.28 5.84
C THR A 166 4.18 -7.31 5.21
N ASP A 167 4.49 -6.37 4.31
CA ASP A 167 5.86 -6.08 3.91
C ASP A 167 6.23 -4.69 4.45
N PRO A 168 7.28 -4.55 5.26
CA PRO A 168 7.80 -3.25 5.67
C PRO A 168 8.54 -2.61 4.48
N PHE A 169 7.77 -2.24 3.45
CA PHE A 169 8.12 -1.41 2.28
C PHE A 169 8.34 -2.14 0.94
N ASN A 170 7.22 -2.27 0.23
CA ASN A 170 7.13 -2.43 -1.22
C ASN A 170 6.56 -1.14 -1.86
N ILE A 171 7.07 0.03 -1.42
CA ILE A 171 6.51 1.38 -1.72
C ILE A 171 6.60 1.75 -3.21
N SER A 172 7.31 0.97 -4.01
CA SER A 172 7.61 1.31 -5.41
C SER A 172 7.17 0.26 -6.43
N THR A 173 6.19 -0.58 -6.09
CA THR A 173 5.42 -1.30 -7.13
C THR A 173 4.49 -0.33 -7.87
N THR A 174 4.09 -0.71 -9.09
CA THR A 174 3.22 0.05 -10.00
C THR A 174 1.93 0.64 -9.39
N ASN A 175 1.50 0.23 -8.19
CA ASN A 175 0.28 0.72 -7.53
C ASN A 175 0.51 1.95 -6.62
N ASN A 176 1.75 2.29 -6.30
CA ASN A 176 2.11 3.34 -5.32
C ASN A 176 2.77 4.56 -5.97
N ILE A 177 2.67 4.73 -7.30
CA ILE A 177 3.29 5.86 -8.02
C ILE A 177 2.84 7.23 -7.50
N ASN A 178 1.64 7.31 -6.94
CA ASN A 178 1.13 8.52 -6.30
C ASN A 178 1.90 8.91 -5.03
N MET A 179 2.63 7.96 -4.45
CA MET A 179 3.32 8.09 -3.17
C MET A 179 4.81 8.35 -3.32
N TYR A 180 5.33 8.41 -4.54
CA TYR A 180 6.76 8.51 -4.82
C TYR A 180 7.06 9.76 -5.65
N ASN A 181 8.16 10.42 -5.31
CA ASN A 181 8.72 11.55 -6.03
C ASN A 181 10.11 11.18 -6.55
N ASP A 182 10.25 11.23 -7.88
CA ASP A 182 11.54 11.11 -8.57
C ASP A 182 12.33 12.42 -8.43
N ASN A 183 13.57 12.32 -7.95
CA ASN A 183 14.49 13.42 -7.79
C ASN A 183 15.77 13.30 -8.64
N THR A 184 15.84 12.37 -9.59
CA THR A 184 16.99 12.21 -10.54
C THR A 184 17.25 13.41 -11.45
N SER A 185 16.36 14.40 -11.45
CA SER A 185 16.47 15.68 -12.19
C SER A 185 16.66 16.90 -11.27
N ASP A 186 17.00 16.63 -10.00
CA ASP A 186 17.24 17.59 -8.92
C ASP A 186 16.05 18.54 -8.74
N ALA A 187 14.84 18.00 -8.83
CA ALA A 187 13.59 18.76 -8.74
C ALA A 187 13.28 19.22 -7.31
N PHE A 188 13.89 18.56 -6.32
CA PHE A 188 13.69 18.79 -4.89
C PHE A 188 15.03 19.03 -4.19
N ASN A 189 14.97 19.65 -3.00
CA ASN A 189 16.15 19.99 -2.22
C ASN A 189 16.55 18.85 -1.27
N THR A 190 17.11 17.78 -1.82
CA THR A 190 17.64 16.60 -1.12
C THR A 190 18.69 15.97 -2.02
N GLU A 191 19.77 15.45 -1.46
CA GLU A 191 20.76 14.70 -2.26
C GLU A 191 20.17 13.39 -2.79
N MET A 192 19.21 12.80 -2.08
CA MET A 192 18.58 11.54 -2.45
C MET A 192 17.93 11.57 -3.85
N ASP A 193 18.14 10.50 -4.63
CA ASP A 193 17.61 10.34 -5.99
C ASP A 193 16.08 10.08 -6.02
N GLY A 194 15.49 9.65 -4.90
CA GLY A 194 14.03 9.54 -4.74
C GLY A 194 13.54 9.54 -3.29
N PHE A 195 12.27 9.86 -3.11
CA PHE A 195 11.63 9.89 -1.78
C PHE A 195 10.11 9.71 -1.85
N THR A 196 9.50 9.32 -0.73
CA THR A 196 8.05 9.18 -0.62
C THR A 196 7.36 10.53 -0.34
N ILE A 197 6.08 10.66 -0.66
CA ILE A 197 5.24 11.65 0.03
C ILE A 197 5.20 11.36 1.53
N THR A 198 4.65 12.27 2.34
CA THR A 198 4.42 11.98 3.76
C THR A 198 3.47 10.80 3.94
N LEU A 199 3.97 9.75 4.57
CA LEU A 199 3.25 8.54 4.93
C LEU A 199 2.84 8.59 6.40
N THR A 200 1.90 7.72 6.79
CA THR A 200 1.51 7.52 8.18
C THR A 200 1.65 6.05 8.59
N LEU A 201 1.89 5.79 9.87
CA LEU A 201 1.89 4.46 10.47
C LEU A 201 0.89 4.43 11.63
N THR A 202 -0.15 3.61 11.53
CA THR A 202 -1.13 3.39 12.60
C THR A 202 -0.65 2.30 13.56
N MET A 203 -0.66 2.57 14.85
CA MET A 203 -0.13 1.69 15.88
C MET A 203 -1.10 1.50 17.04
N TYR A 204 -1.26 0.24 17.45
CA TYR A 204 -2.06 -0.14 18.62
C TYR A 204 -1.19 -0.26 19.87
N VAL A 205 -1.64 0.38 20.95
CA VAL A 205 -0.89 0.51 22.22
C VAL A 205 -1.76 0.29 23.44
N ASN A 206 -1.12 0.08 24.60
CA ASN A 206 -1.79 -0.09 25.88
C ASN A 206 -1.98 1.26 26.58
N PRO A 207 -3.22 1.80 26.68
CA PRO A 207 -3.47 3.11 27.28
C PRO A 207 -3.12 3.13 28.77
N GLY A 208 -2.52 4.23 29.24
CA GLY A 208 -2.15 4.45 30.64
C GLY A 208 -1.06 3.51 31.17
N GLN A 209 -0.38 2.77 30.29
CA GLN A 209 0.73 1.86 30.62
C GLN A 209 1.98 2.24 29.84
N VAL A 210 3.15 1.81 30.32
CA VAL A 210 4.40 1.96 29.56
C VAL A 210 4.36 1.01 28.37
N ASN A 211 4.54 1.56 27.18
CA ASN A 211 4.75 0.85 25.93
C ASN A 211 6.18 1.14 25.45
N SER A 212 6.78 0.18 24.74
CA SER A 212 8.08 0.37 24.09
C SER A 212 7.90 0.51 22.58
N MET A 213 8.47 1.55 21.99
CA MET A 213 8.63 1.74 20.55
C MET A 213 10.09 1.58 20.17
N ARG A 214 10.37 0.83 19.10
CA ARG A 214 11.68 0.79 18.44
C ARG A 214 11.50 1.26 17.02
N ILE A 215 12.34 2.19 16.58
CA ILE A 215 12.41 2.69 15.21
C ILE A 215 13.82 2.36 14.71
N ALA A 216 13.96 1.67 13.59
CA ALA A 216 15.26 1.35 13.03
C ALA A 216 15.29 1.51 11.52
N ILE A 217 16.40 2.04 11.01
CA ILE A 217 16.77 2.01 9.60
C ILE A 217 18.12 1.30 9.46
N ALA A 218 18.34 0.52 8.40
CA ALA A 218 19.57 -0.25 8.17
C ALA A 218 19.75 -0.58 6.69
N ASP A 219 20.98 -0.67 6.19
CA ASP A 219 21.19 -1.08 4.81
C ASP A 219 20.92 -2.58 4.61
N VAL A 220 20.50 -3.01 3.41
CA VAL A 220 20.27 -4.43 3.11
C VAL A 220 21.13 -4.90 1.94
N GLY A 221 22.01 -5.87 2.21
CA GLY A 221 22.78 -6.55 1.17
C GLY A 221 24.07 -5.87 0.73
N ASP A 222 24.12 -4.54 0.66
CA ASP A 222 25.36 -3.77 0.59
C ASP A 222 25.31 -2.50 1.48
N SER A 223 26.37 -1.69 1.51
CA SER A 223 26.51 -0.51 2.39
C SER A 223 26.93 0.73 1.58
N ASN A 224 26.62 0.77 0.29
CA ASN A 224 27.18 1.76 -0.65
C ASN A 224 26.17 2.84 -1.07
N TYR A 225 24.92 2.76 -0.62
CA TYR A 225 23.89 3.75 -0.87
C TYR A 225 23.21 4.06 0.45
N ASP A 226 23.08 5.35 0.78
CA ASP A 226 22.53 5.77 2.06
C ASP A 226 21.01 6.00 1.91
N SER A 227 20.25 5.58 2.92
CA SER A 227 18.82 5.84 3.05
C SER A 227 18.51 6.63 4.30
N ASN A 228 17.41 7.38 4.27
CA ASN A 228 16.95 8.20 5.37
C ASN A 228 15.47 7.96 5.66
N VAL A 229 15.13 7.98 6.95
CA VAL A 229 13.76 8.18 7.41
C VAL A 229 13.67 9.51 8.17
N LEU A 230 12.82 10.40 7.67
CA LEU A 230 12.48 11.66 8.32
C LEU A 230 11.13 11.49 9.00
N ILE A 231 11.03 11.77 10.29
CA ILE A 231 9.81 11.65 11.08
C ILE A 231 9.37 13.06 11.46
N ALA A 232 8.09 13.38 11.26
CA ALA A 232 7.56 14.71 11.58
C ALA A 232 7.48 14.94 13.09
N GLY A 233 7.85 16.16 13.50
CA GLY A 233 7.73 16.60 14.88
C GLY A 233 6.27 16.56 15.36
N ASN A 234 6.06 16.13 16.60
CA ASN A 234 4.74 15.92 17.23
C ASN A 234 3.79 14.96 16.50
N SER A 235 4.24 14.22 15.47
CA SER A 235 3.37 13.32 14.71
C SER A 235 3.03 12.03 15.44
N VAL A 236 3.81 11.65 16.46
CA VAL A 236 3.55 10.48 17.30
C VAL A 236 2.55 10.85 18.39
N GLN A 237 1.25 10.78 18.09
CA GLN A 237 0.20 11.33 18.94
C GLN A 237 -1.12 10.53 18.90
N THR A 238 -2.02 10.82 19.86
CA THR A 238 -3.30 10.10 20.07
C THR A 238 -4.55 10.99 19.98
N ARG A 239 -4.36 12.28 19.68
CA ARG A 239 -5.39 13.32 19.71
C ARG A 239 -6.16 13.48 18.41
N LEU A 240 -5.51 13.33 17.27
CA LEU A 240 -6.14 13.41 15.96
C LEU A 240 -5.60 12.26 15.12
N VAL A 241 -6.36 11.19 14.95
CA VAL A 241 -5.90 10.03 14.20
C VAL A 241 -6.69 9.93 12.90
N ALA A 242 -5.98 10.04 11.78
CA ALA A 242 -6.52 9.75 10.45
C ALA A 242 -6.38 8.26 10.17
N LEU A 243 -7.49 7.57 9.93
CA LEU A 243 -7.48 6.13 9.66
C LEU A 243 -7.56 5.87 8.16
N SER A 244 -6.97 4.76 7.73
CA SER A 244 -7.02 4.33 6.35
C SER A 244 -8.46 4.08 5.88
N ASP A 245 -8.76 4.53 4.67
CA ASP A 245 -10.03 4.38 3.98
C ASP A 245 -9.89 3.45 2.77
N ASP A 246 -10.92 2.66 2.50
CA ASP A 246 -11.03 1.85 1.28
C ASP A 246 -12.19 2.36 0.41
N VAL A 247 -11.95 2.49 -0.90
CA VAL A 247 -12.96 2.96 -1.85
C VAL A 247 -12.86 2.22 -3.18
N ASN A 248 -13.98 2.06 -3.86
CA ASN A 248 -13.99 1.59 -5.24
C ASN A 248 -14.20 2.79 -6.16
N VAL A 249 -13.30 2.97 -7.13
CA VAL A 249 -13.38 4.08 -8.09
C VAL A 249 -13.69 3.53 -9.47
N TYR A 250 -14.78 4.01 -10.05
CA TYR A 250 -15.09 3.69 -11.43
C TYR A 250 -14.15 4.47 -12.36
N PRO A 251 -13.47 3.81 -13.31
CA PRO A 251 -12.57 4.44 -14.26
C PRO A 251 -13.19 5.62 -15.01
N ASP A 252 -14.41 5.46 -15.53
CA ASP A 252 -15.12 6.53 -16.25
C ASP A 252 -16.14 7.26 -15.36
N GLY A 253 -16.10 7.03 -14.04
CA GLY A 253 -17.13 7.49 -13.11
C GLY A 253 -16.60 8.37 -11.98
N THR A 254 -17.52 8.76 -11.11
CA THR A 254 -17.19 9.55 -9.92
C THR A 254 -17.72 8.82 -8.70
N THR A 255 -16.84 8.54 -7.74
CA THR A 255 -17.19 8.00 -6.43
C THR A 255 -17.14 9.12 -5.39
N THR A 256 -18.11 9.16 -4.48
CA THR A 256 -18.07 10.07 -3.32
C THR A 256 -17.58 9.30 -2.09
N LEU A 257 -16.57 9.83 -1.41
CA LEU A 257 -15.93 9.20 -0.26
C LEU A 257 -15.94 10.14 0.95
N ASN A 258 -16.35 9.66 2.12
CA ASN A 258 -16.24 10.43 3.36
C ASN A 258 -15.10 9.90 4.23
N VAL A 259 -13.89 10.40 3.99
CA VAL A 259 -12.68 9.99 4.72
C VAL A 259 -12.71 10.36 6.21
N LEU A 260 -13.49 11.38 6.59
CA LEU A 260 -13.57 11.79 8.00
C LEU A 260 -14.50 10.88 8.84
N ALA A 261 -15.08 9.83 8.27
CA ALA A 261 -16.12 9.03 8.91
C ALA A 261 -15.57 8.10 10.00
N ASN A 262 -14.37 7.57 9.79
CA ASN A 262 -13.64 6.65 10.67
C ASN A 262 -12.57 7.39 11.51
N ASP A 263 -12.18 8.60 11.14
CA ASP A 263 -11.18 9.41 11.84
C ASP A 263 -11.56 9.76 13.30
N ILE A 264 -10.53 9.86 14.13
CA ILE A 264 -10.65 10.10 15.57
C ILE A 264 -10.22 11.52 15.91
N ASN A 265 -11.06 12.27 16.62
CA ASN A 265 -10.71 13.58 17.18
C ASN A 265 -10.95 13.62 18.70
N ASN A 266 -9.88 13.35 19.45
CA ASN A 266 -9.79 13.48 20.91
C ASN A 266 -9.20 14.85 21.33
N GLY A 267 -9.23 15.84 20.44
CA GLY A 267 -8.84 17.22 20.72
C GLY A 267 -9.79 17.92 21.70
N PRO A 268 -9.56 19.21 22.02
CA PRO A 268 -10.41 19.96 22.93
C PRO A 268 -11.88 19.95 22.51
N ALA A 269 -12.79 19.92 23.50
CA ALA A 269 -14.22 19.88 23.23
C ALA A 269 -14.66 21.02 22.28
N GLY A 270 -15.24 20.63 21.14
CA GLY A 270 -15.66 21.56 20.09
C GLY A 270 -14.65 21.77 18.96
N SER A 271 -13.49 21.12 18.97
CA SER A 271 -12.61 21.05 17.80
C SER A 271 -13.31 20.33 16.64
N THR A 272 -13.10 20.82 15.43
CA THR A 272 -13.68 20.24 14.20
C THR A 272 -12.57 19.79 13.29
N MET A 273 -12.68 18.57 12.74
CA MET A 273 -11.74 18.07 11.74
C MET A 273 -12.03 18.70 10.38
N THR A 274 -10.97 19.14 9.70
CA THR A 274 -11.02 19.65 8.34
C THR A 274 -9.89 19.05 7.52
N ILE A 275 -10.17 18.72 6.26
CA ILE A 275 -9.15 18.31 5.30
C ILE A 275 -8.40 19.54 4.81
N THR A 276 -7.08 19.48 4.79
CA THR A 276 -6.18 20.58 4.42
C THR A 276 -5.36 20.27 3.18
N HIS A 277 -5.02 19.00 2.93
CA HIS A 277 -4.23 18.57 1.78
C HIS A 277 -4.76 17.26 1.20
N ILE A 278 -4.52 17.06 -0.08
CA ILE A 278 -4.69 15.79 -0.81
C ILE A 278 -3.37 15.51 -1.51
N ASN A 279 -2.77 14.35 -1.25
CA ASN A 279 -1.51 13.89 -1.81
C ASN A 279 -0.37 14.93 -1.68
N GLY A 280 -0.26 15.54 -0.48
CA GLY A 280 0.70 16.62 -0.17
C GLY A 280 0.36 17.99 -0.78
N GLN A 281 -0.66 18.11 -1.63
CA GLN A 281 -1.08 19.38 -2.25
C GLN A 281 -2.18 20.07 -1.45
N PRO A 282 -2.11 21.40 -1.24
CA PRO A 282 -3.17 22.14 -0.53
C PRO A 282 -4.55 21.93 -1.16
N ALA A 283 -5.49 21.40 -0.38
CA ALA A 283 -6.84 21.12 -0.82
C ALA A 283 -7.75 22.33 -0.58
N THR A 284 -8.45 22.78 -1.62
CA THR A 284 -9.48 23.82 -1.52
C THR A 284 -10.80 23.27 -2.02
N VAL A 285 -11.90 23.57 -1.32
CA VAL A 285 -13.24 23.12 -1.70
C VAL A 285 -13.56 23.48 -3.15
N GLY A 286 -13.96 22.48 -3.93
CA GLY A 286 -14.33 22.60 -5.33
C GLY A 286 -13.18 22.70 -6.33
N THR A 287 -11.92 22.71 -5.86
CA THR A 287 -10.74 22.70 -6.73
C THR A 287 -10.28 21.26 -6.96
N PRO A 288 -10.21 20.79 -8.23
CA PRO A 288 -9.72 19.45 -8.53
C PRO A 288 -8.21 19.36 -8.38
N ILE A 289 -7.73 18.24 -7.84
CA ILE A 289 -6.32 17.83 -7.78
C ILE A 289 -6.18 16.56 -8.63
N THR A 290 -5.29 16.59 -9.62
CA THR A 290 -4.96 15.42 -10.45
C THR A 290 -3.82 14.66 -9.78
N LEU A 291 -4.05 13.37 -9.50
CA LEU A 291 -3.04 12.47 -8.99
C LEU A 291 -2.02 12.13 -10.09
N PRO A 292 -0.78 11.75 -9.76
CA PRO A 292 0.23 11.31 -10.75
C PRO A 292 -0.23 10.18 -11.70
N THR A 293 -1.05 9.27 -11.18
CA THR A 293 -1.77 8.20 -11.92
C THR A 293 -2.74 8.74 -12.97
N GLY A 294 -3.41 9.86 -12.69
CA GLY A 294 -4.34 10.52 -13.62
C GLY A 294 -5.70 10.83 -13.02
N GLN A 295 -6.10 10.12 -11.96
CA GLN A 295 -7.41 10.34 -11.33
C GLN A 295 -7.52 11.74 -10.71
N ILE A 296 -8.74 12.25 -10.60
CA ILE A 296 -9.02 13.59 -10.09
C ILE A 296 -9.76 13.50 -8.77
N VAL A 297 -9.17 14.06 -7.71
CA VAL A 297 -9.79 14.16 -6.38
C VAL A 297 -10.23 15.60 -6.14
N THR A 298 -11.48 15.80 -5.73
CA THR A 298 -12.03 17.12 -5.39
C THR A 298 -12.63 17.10 -3.99
N LEU A 299 -12.23 18.05 -3.13
CA LEU A 299 -12.85 18.25 -1.83
C LEU A 299 -14.19 18.98 -1.97
N ASN A 300 -15.26 18.40 -1.44
CA ASN A 300 -16.60 18.96 -1.44
C ASN A 300 -16.87 19.84 -0.21
N ALA A 301 -17.83 20.75 -0.31
CA ALA A 301 -18.17 21.69 0.76
C ALA A 301 -18.72 21.02 2.04
N ASN A 302 -19.19 19.77 1.93
CA ASN A 302 -19.67 18.95 3.03
C ASN A 302 -18.56 18.11 3.69
N GLY A 303 -17.29 18.24 3.25
CA GLY A 303 -16.15 17.50 3.80
C GLY A 303 -15.89 16.13 3.18
N THR A 304 -16.62 15.74 2.12
CA THR A 304 -16.35 14.48 1.39
C THR A 304 -15.46 14.73 0.18
N PHE A 305 -14.82 13.69 -0.35
CA PHE A 305 -14.17 13.72 -1.65
C PHE A 305 -15.11 13.28 -2.77
N SER A 306 -14.93 13.87 -3.95
CA SER A 306 -15.34 13.30 -5.23
C SER A 306 -14.09 12.83 -5.95
N VAL A 307 -13.98 11.52 -6.15
CA VAL A 307 -12.87 10.87 -6.85
C VAL A 307 -13.36 10.46 -8.23
N VAL A 308 -12.81 11.08 -9.27
CA VAL A 308 -13.12 10.82 -10.67
C VAL A 308 -12.02 9.93 -11.22
N GLY A 309 -12.39 8.76 -11.75
CA GLY A 309 -11.43 7.94 -12.49
C GLY A 309 -10.94 8.67 -13.75
N ASP A 310 -9.78 8.25 -14.24
CA ASP A 310 -9.13 8.74 -15.46
C ASP A 310 -9.46 7.93 -16.71
N GLY A 311 -10.26 6.88 -16.54
CA GLY A 311 -10.63 5.94 -17.58
C GLY A 311 -9.74 4.71 -17.62
N ASP A 312 -8.84 4.49 -16.66
CA ASP A 312 -7.95 3.31 -16.51
C ASP A 312 -8.34 2.38 -15.33
N GLU A 313 -8.10 1.06 -15.47
CA GLU A 313 -8.45 0.06 -14.44
C GLU A 313 -7.21 -0.28 -13.61
N GLU A 314 -7.03 0.46 -12.54
CA GLU A 314 -5.87 0.28 -11.68
C GLU A 314 -6.23 0.39 -10.20
N ASN A 315 -5.43 -0.30 -9.39
CA ASN A 315 -5.40 -0.02 -7.97
C ASN A 315 -4.50 1.21 -7.80
N PHE A 316 -5.01 2.22 -7.13
CA PHE A 316 -4.23 3.41 -6.79
C PHE A 316 -4.51 3.81 -5.36
N ASN A 317 -3.64 4.62 -4.80
CA ASN A 317 -3.83 5.19 -3.48
C ASN A 317 -3.47 6.67 -3.50
N PHE A 318 -3.91 7.38 -2.47
CA PHE A 318 -3.48 8.75 -2.23
C PHE A 318 -3.60 9.06 -0.75
N THR A 319 -2.90 10.08 -0.29
CA THR A 319 -3.01 10.55 1.08
C THR A 319 -3.96 11.74 1.19
N TYR A 320 -4.48 11.97 2.39
CA TYR A 320 -5.12 13.22 2.76
C TYR A 320 -4.59 13.68 4.11
N THR A 321 -4.57 14.99 4.34
CA THR A 321 -4.15 15.56 5.62
C THR A 321 -5.34 16.20 6.32
N ILE A 322 -5.61 15.79 7.54
CA ILE A 322 -6.62 16.39 8.42
C ILE A 322 -5.96 17.33 9.43
N SER A 323 -6.73 18.32 9.87
CA SER A 323 -6.37 19.19 10.99
C SER A 323 -7.57 19.44 11.87
N ASN A 324 -7.34 19.54 13.18
CA ASN A 324 -8.32 20.03 14.15
C ASN A 324 -8.01 21.48 14.63
N GLY A 325 -7.05 22.15 13.97
CA GLY A 325 -6.53 23.47 14.33
C GLY A 325 -5.42 23.48 15.37
N ILE A 326 -5.07 22.32 15.94
CA ILE A 326 -3.99 22.12 16.91
C ILE A 326 -3.02 21.06 16.40
N ASP A 327 -3.56 19.88 16.10
CA ASP A 327 -2.85 18.73 15.58
C ASP A 327 -3.16 18.55 14.09
N THR A 328 -2.28 17.85 13.39
CA THR A 328 -2.45 17.42 12.01
C THR A 328 -2.14 15.94 11.89
N ASP A 329 -2.90 15.24 11.05
CA ASP A 329 -2.59 13.85 10.72
C ASP A 329 -2.77 13.53 9.25
N VAL A 330 -2.07 12.51 8.78
CA VAL A 330 -2.15 12.03 7.40
C VAL A 330 -2.86 10.69 7.41
N GLY A 331 -3.89 10.54 6.58
CA GLY A 331 -4.60 9.29 6.34
C GLY A 331 -4.40 8.79 4.90
N PHE A 332 -4.72 7.52 4.68
CA PHE A 332 -4.63 6.88 3.37
C PHE A 332 -6.00 6.61 2.78
N VAL A 333 -6.09 6.65 1.46
CA VAL A 333 -7.19 6.08 0.69
C VAL A 333 -6.62 5.01 -0.23
N ASN A 334 -7.10 3.78 -0.09
CA ASN A 334 -6.84 2.67 -0.99
C ASN A 334 -8.01 2.51 -1.97
N ALA A 335 -7.73 2.60 -3.27
CA ALA A 335 -8.72 2.42 -4.34
C ALA A 335 -8.44 1.15 -5.15
N THR A 336 -9.45 0.30 -5.36
CA THR A 336 -9.30 -1.00 -6.06
C THR A 336 -10.28 -1.24 -7.21
N SER A 337 -9.97 -2.25 -8.05
CA SER A 337 -10.83 -2.82 -9.11
C SER A 337 -11.15 -4.30 -8.88
N VAL A 338 -12.30 -4.78 -9.38
CA VAL A 338 -12.91 -6.08 -8.99
C VAL A 338 -12.65 -7.20 -10.04
N PRO A 339 -12.31 -8.45 -9.66
CA PRO A 339 -12.11 -9.57 -10.60
C PRO A 339 -13.39 -10.07 -11.31
N CYS A 340 -13.31 -10.39 -12.62
CA CYS A 340 -14.49 -10.73 -13.47
C CYS A 340 -14.24 -11.76 -14.59
N PHE A 341 -15.25 -12.57 -14.94
CA PHE A 341 -15.30 -13.37 -16.18
C PHE A 341 -15.81 -12.54 -17.36
N VAL A 342 -15.47 -12.86 -18.61
CA VAL A 342 -16.13 -12.23 -19.79
C VAL A 342 -17.42 -12.96 -20.17
N ALA A 343 -18.49 -12.25 -20.51
CA ALA A 343 -19.74 -12.82 -20.99
C ALA A 343 -19.51 -13.71 -22.22
N GLY A 344 -20.20 -14.83 -22.27
CA GLY A 344 -19.98 -15.92 -23.22
C GLY A 344 -19.04 -17.01 -22.67
N THR A 345 -18.24 -16.72 -21.64
CA THR A 345 -17.39 -17.71 -20.97
C THR A 345 -18.24 -18.85 -20.45
N LEU A 346 -17.95 -20.07 -20.89
CA LEU A 346 -18.64 -21.27 -20.48
C LEU A 346 -18.14 -21.76 -19.11
N ILE A 347 -19.03 -21.86 -18.15
CA ILE A 347 -18.79 -22.33 -16.79
C ILE A 347 -19.34 -23.75 -16.67
N ALA A 348 -18.56 -24.68 -16.14
CA ALA A 348 -18.98 -26.06 -15.97
C ALA A 348 -20.12 -26.18 -14.95
N THR A 349 -21.22 -26.84 -15.34
CA THR A 349 -22.33 -27.22 -14.46
C THR A 349 -22.55 -28.73 -14.52
N PRO A 350 -23.29 -29.34 -13.57
CA PRO A 350 -23.62 -30.77 -13.63
C PRO A 350 -24.31 -31.21 -14.92
N ASP A 351 -25.08 -30.31 -15.54
CA ASP A 351 -25.87 -30.59 -16.75
C ASP A 351 -25.15 -30.18 -18.05
N GLY A 352 -23.88 -29.78 -17.95
CA GLY A 352 -23.03 -29.32 -19.04
C GLY A 352 -22.61 -27.86 -18.91
N ASP A 353 -21.73 -27.40 -19.79
CA ASP A 353 -21.22 -26.03 -19.68
C ASP A 353 -22.31 -24.99 -20.04
N GLN A 354 -22.39 -23.91 -19.26
CA GLN A 354 -23.33 -22.81 -19.45
C GLN A 354 -22.60 -21.47 -19.46
N CYS A 355 -23.01 -20.54 -20.32
CA CYS A 355 -22.43 -19.20 -20.36
C CYS A 355 -22.62 -18.49 -19.01
N ALA A 356 -21.56 -17.84 -18.52
CA ALA A 356 -21.52 -17.20 -17.20
C ALA A 356 -22.70 -16.24 -16.98
N GLU A 357 -23.01 -15.39 -17.95
CA GLU A 357 -24.10 -14.40 -17.89
C GLU A 357 -25.51 -15.01 -17.91
N ARG A 358 -25.64 -16.31 -18.15
CA ARG A 358 -26.91 -17.03 -18.17
C ARG A 358 -27.15 -17.83 -16.89
N LEU A 359 -26.18 -17.92 -16.00
CA LEU A 359 -26.36 -18.55 -14.70
C LEU A 359 -27.26 -17.67 -13.84
N LEU A 360 -28.06 -18.30 -12.98
CA LEU A 360 -28.93 -17.63 -12.03
C LEU A 360 -28.58 -18.07 -10.60
N PRO A 361 -28.86 -17.21 -9.59
CA PRO A 361 -28.78 -17.64 -8.20
C PRO A 361 -29.58 -18.93 -7.97
N GLY A 362 -28.96 -19.92 -7.35
CA GLY A 362 -29.46 -21.27 -7.13
C GLY A 362 -28.97 -22.31 -8.14
N ASP A 363 -28.46 -21.90 -9.29
CA ASP A 363 -27.88 -22.84 -10.27
C ASP A 363 -26.64 -23.52 -9.69
N LEU A 364 -26.47 -24.81 -9.98
CA LEU A 364 -25.32 -25.57 -9.50
C LEU A 364 -24.14 -25.40 -10.45
N VAL A 365 -23.01 -24.92 -9.93
CA VAL A 365 -21.74 -24.80 -10.66
C VAL A 365 -20.77 -25.86 -10.15
N MET A 366 -20.07 -26.52 -11.07
CA MET A 366 -19.03 -27.47 -10.70
C MET A 366 -17.84 -26.72 -10.09
N THR A 367 -17.53 -27.05 -8.83
CA THR A 367 -16.35 -26.56 -8.12
C THR A 367 -15.33 -27.69 -7.98
N LYS A 368 -14.08 -27.31 -7.79
CA LYS A 368 -12.96 -28.24 -7.67
C LYS A 368 -13.02 -29.07 -6.38
N ASP A 369 -13.29 -28.42 -5.25
CA ASP A 369 -13.08 -29.02 -3.93
C ASP A 369 -14.38 -29.61 -3.34
N GLU A 370 -15.52 -28.97 -3.60
CA GLU A 370 -16.79 -29.29 -2.93
C GLU A 370 -17.85 -29.85 -3.89
N GLY A 371 -17.45 -30.23 -5.11
CA GLY A 371 -18.38 -30.71 -6.14
C GLY A 371 -19.31 -29.61 -6.63
N ALA A 372 -20.55 -29.94 -6.97
CA ALA A 372 -21.49 -28.96 -7.50
C ALA A 372 -22.04 -28.06 -6.36
N GLN A 373 -21.77 -26.75 -6.42
CA GLN A 373 -22.19 -25.79 -5.40
C GLN A 373 -23.22 -24.80 -5.96
N PRO A 374 -24.21 -24.39 -5.15
CA PRO A 374 -25.23 -23.44 -5.58
C PRO A 374 -24.63 -22.04 -5.69
N LEU A 375 -24.82 -21.40 -6.84
CA LEU A 375 -24.51 -19.99 -7.03
C LEU A 375 -25.39 -19.17 -6.10
N ARG A 376 -24.80 -18.27 -5.32
CA ARG A 376 -25.54 -17.43 -4.37
C ARG A 376 -25.89 -16.09 -4.95
N TRP A 377 -25.03 -15.56 -5.81
CA TRP A 377 -25.24 -14.29 -6.44
C TRP A 377 -24.47 -14.19 -7.76
N ILE A 378 -24.99 -13.37 -8.68
CA ILE A 378 -24.39 -13.07 -9.97
C ILE A 378 -24.44 -11.57 -10.23
N GLY A 379 -23.31 -10.99 -10.65
CA GLY A 379 -23.22 -9.58 -11.06
C GLY A 379 -22.75 -9.45 -12.49
N THR A 380 -23.15 -8.37 -13.17
CA THR A 380 -22.65 -8.07 -14.53
C THR A 380 -22.31 -6.60 -14.68
N ARG A 381 -21.28 -6.30 -15.47
CA ARG A 381 -20.82 -4.94 -15.78
C ARG A 381 -20.37 -4.87 -17.23
N ARG A 382 -20.54 -3.73 -17.91
CA ARG A 382 -20.08 -3.54 -19.30
C ARG A 382 -19.10 -2.38 -19.40
N VAL A 383 -17.98 -2.59 -20.07
CA VAL A 383 -16.90 -1.59 -20.25
C VAL A 383 -16.33 -1.67 -21.67
N LYS A 384 -15.54 -0.66 -22.08
CA LYS A 384 -14.77 -0.72 -23.34
C LYS A 384 -13.50 -1.52 -23.12
N ALA A 385 -13.11 -2.36 -24.08
CA ALA A 385 -11.90 -3.20 -23.95
C ALA A 385 -10.65 -2.44 -24.44
N ILE A 386 -10.09 -1.55 -23.62
CA ILE A 386 -8.90 -0.73 -23.93
C ILE A 386 -7.96 -0.77 -22.73
N GLY A 387 -6.63 -0.83 -22.91
CA GLY A 387 -5.70 -0.71 -21.79
C GLY A 387 -5.97 -1.77 -20.72
N ASP A 388 -6.10 -1.37 -19.46
CA ASP A 388 -6.35 -2.29 -18.35
C ASP A 388 -7.80 -2.86 -18.28
N PHE A 389 -8.71 -2.41 -19.15
CA PHE A 389 -10.03 -3.07 -19.34
C PHE A 389 -10.02 -4.14 -20.41
N ALA A 390 -8.92 -4.25 -21.17
CA ALA A 390 -8.86 -5.23 -22.23
C ALA A 390 -8.70 -6.62 -21.59
N PRO A 391 -9.61 -7.56 -21.87
CA PRO A 391 -9.54 -8.88 -21.28
C PRO A 391 -8.23 -9.57 -21.63
N ILE A 392 -7.73 -10.37 -20.69
CA ILE A 392 -6.59 -11.24 -20.93
C ILE A 392 -7.11 -12.49 -21.64
N HIS A 393 -6.62 -12.71 -22.85
CA HIS A 393 -6.86 -13.91 -23.64
C HIS A 393 -5.83 -14.96 -23.28
N ILE A 394 -6.29 -16.02 -22.60
CA ILE A 394 -5.52 -17.23 -22.37
C ILE A 394 -5.85 -18.19 -23.50
N ARG A 395 -4.88 -18.43 -24.39
CA ARG A 395 -5.08 -19.32 -25.53
C ARG A 395 -5.40 -20.73 -25.07
N ALA A 396 -6.33 -21.39 -25.76
CA ALA A 396 -6.66 -22.80 -25.54
C ALA A 396 -5.40 -23.67 -25.32
N ASN A 397 -5.46 -24.50 -24.29
CA ASN A 397 -4.42 -25.44 -23.89
C ASN A 397 -3.08 -24.86 -23.38
N THR A 398 -3.05 -23.58 -23.02
CA THR A 398 -1.82 -22.94 -22.49
C THR A 398 -1.50 -23.38 -21.06
N LEU A 399 -2.53 -23.56 -20.23
CA LEU A 399 -2.40 -23.87 -18.80
C LEU A 399 -3.11 -25.20 -18.46
N GLY A 400 -2.87 -26.24 -19.26
CA GLY A 400 -3.60 -27.52 -19.17
C GLY A 400 -4.74 -27.59 -20.18
N GLN A 401 -5.61 -28.60 -20.12
CA GLN A 401 -6.65 -28.78 -21.15
C GLN A 401 -7.82 -27.80 -20.95
N HIS A 402 -7.96 -26.81 -21.84
CA HIS A 402 -9.05 -25.83 -21.80
C HIS A 402 -9.28 -25.18 -23.17
N ARG A 403 -10.46 -24.58 -23.38
CA ARG A 403 -10.78 -23.76 -24.57
C ARG A 403 -10.21 -22.34 -24.42
N ASP A 404 -10.31 -21.53 -25.45
CA ASP A 404 -9.91 -20.11 -25.36
C ASP A 404 -10.71 -19.40 -24.26
N LEU A 405 -10.02 -18.70 -23.36
CA LEU A 405 -10.63 -18.04 -22.21
C LEU A 405 -10.30 -16.55 -22.20
N LEU A 406 -11.30 -15.71 -21.94
CA LEU A 406 -11.17 -14.28 -21.70
C LEU A 406 -11.63 -13.94 -20.29
N VAL A 407 -10.76 -13.29 -19.53
CA VAL A 407 -11.04 -12.86 -18.15
C VAL A 407 -10.54 -11.43 -17.92
N SER A 408 -10.99 -10.77 -16.85
CA SER A 408 -10.41 -9.49 -16.46
C SER A 408 -8.94 -9.67 -16.04
N PRO A 409 -8.10 -8.63 -16.13
CA PRO A 409 -6.67 -8.76 -15.82
C PRO A 409 -6.35 -9.26 -14.41
N LEU A 410 -7.19 -8.93 -13.41
CA LEU A 410 -7.03 -9.35 -12.02
C LEU A 410 -7.63 -10.72 -11.71
N HIS A 411 -8.39 -11.31 -12.64
CA HIS A 411 -8.99 -12.62 -12.42
C HIS A 411 -7.91 -13.69 -12.23
N ARG A 412 -7.95 -14.43 -11.12
CA ARG A 412 -6.91 -15.41 -10.83
C ARG A 412 -7.19 -16.78 -11.41
N VAL A 413 -6.11 -17.39 -11.91
CA VAL A 413 -6.07 -18.72 -12.50
C VAL A 413 -5.32 -19.64 -11.54
N LEU A 414 -5.82 -20.86 -11.34
CA LEU A 414 -5.14 -21.86 -10.54
C LEU A 414 -3.94 -22.42 -11.30
N ILE A 415 -2.76 -22.25 -10.75
CA ILE A 415 -1.52 -22.84 -11.24
C ILE A 415 -1.13 -24.00 -10.34
N LYS A 416 -0.94 -25.16 -10.95
CA LYS A 416 -0.43 -26.36 -10.28
C LYS A 416 0.97 -26.64 -10.80
N ASP A 417 1.94 -26.56 -9.92
CA ASP A 417 3.33 -26.73 -10.31
C ASP A 417 4.17 -27.23 -9.12
N ASN A 418 5.09 -28.15 -9.38
CA ASN A 418 6.06 -28.59 -8.38
C ASN A 418 6.95 -27.40 -7.93
N LEU A 419 7.14 -26.43 -8.81
CA LEU A 419 7.85 -25.21 -8.50
C LEU A 419 7.05 -24.31 -7.52
N ALA A 420 5.70 -24.35 -7.57
CA ALA A 420 4.88 -23.65 -6.59
C ALA A 420 5.03 -24.28 -5.19
N GLU A 421 5.11 -25.61 -5.11
CA GLU A 421 5.37 -26.32 -3.84
C GLU A 421 6.77 -25.96 -3.31
N LEU A 422 7.78 -25.90 -4.18
CA LEU A 422 9.16 -25.57 -3.81
C LEU A 422 9.31 -24.12 -3.35
N LEU A 423 8.66 -23.17 -4.03
CA LEU A 423 8.81 -21.73 -3.76
C LEU A 423 7.88 -21.22 -2.66
N PHE A 424 6.67 -21.78 -2.54
CA PHE A 424 5.61 -21.22 -1.70
C PHE A 424 5.05 -22.21 -0.67
N GLY A 425 5.53 -23.45 -0.65
CA GLY A 425 5.05 -24.50 0.24
C GLY A 425 3.67 -25.05 -0.13
N GLU A 426 3.11 -24.64 -1.27
CA GLU A 426 1.75 -24.97 -1.71
C GLU A 426 1.77 -25.56 -3.12
N ALA A 427 1.14 -26.73 -3.31
CA ALA A 427 1.11 -27.41 -4.60
C ALA A 427 0.18 -26.73 -5.64
N GLU A 428 -0.77 -25.93 -5.17
CA GLU A 428 -1.71 -25.18 -6.00
C GLU A 428 -1.81 -23.74 -5.51
N VAL A 429 -1.65 -22.78 -6.42
CA VAL A 429 -1.64 -21.35 -6.11
C VAL A 429 -2.47 -20.58 -7.15
N LEU A 430 -3.08 -19.46 -6.75
CA LEU A 430 -3.89 -18.60 -7.61
C LEU A 430 -3.05 -17.43 -8.12
N VAL A 431 -2.99 -17.20 -9.43
CA VAL A 431 -2.18 -16.15 -10.06
C VAL A 431 -3.05 -15.25 -10.94
N ALA A 432 -2.93 -13.93 -10.81
CA ALA A 432 -3.70 -12.99 -11.65
C ALA A 432 -3.34 -13.16 -13.14
N ALA A 433 -4.36 -13.11 -14.00
CA ALA A 433 -4.19 -13.34 -15.44
C ALA A 433 -3.19 -12.37 -16.09
N ARG A 434 -3.13 -11.11 -15.63
CA ARG A 434 -2.17 -10.12 -16.15
C ARG A 434 -0.72 -10.49 -15.87
N ASP A 435 -0.43 -11.10 -14.73
CA ASP A 435 0.93 -11.47 -14.32
C ASP A 435 1.43 -12.71 -15.07
N LEU A 436 0.49 -13.45 -15.68
CA LEU A 436 0.76 -14.58 -16.58
C LEU A 436 0.97 -14.16 -18.05
N VAL A 437 0.77 -12.88 -18.40
CA VAL A 437 0.95 -12.39 -19.78
C VAL A 437 2.39 -12.65 -20.23
N ASN A 438 2.50 -13.19 -21.44
CA ASN A 438 3.79 -13.58 -22.03
C ASN A 438 3.90 -13.17 -23.51
N ASP A 439 2.99 -12.31 -23.97
CA ASP A 439 2.88 -11.78 -25.34
C ASP A 439 2.80 -12.84 -26.46
N TYR A 440 2.69 -14.12 -26.09
CA TYR A 440 2.59 -15.22 -27.02
C TYR A 440 1.31 -16.01 -26.82
N SER A 441 1.14 -16.71 -25.70
CA SER A 441 -0.02 -17.57 -25.41
C SER A 441 -1.01 -17.01 -24.42
N ILE A 442 -0.59 -16.01 -23.65
CA ILE A 442 -1.44 -15.22 -22.77
C ILE A 442 -1.20 -13.77 -23.16
N THR A 443 -2.24 -13.14 -23.72
CA THR A 443 -2.13 -11.82 -24.35
C THR A 443 -3.31 -10.95 -24.02
N ARG A 444 -3.11 -9.64 -23.87
CA ARG A 444 -4.21 -8.68 -23.73
C ARG A 444 -4.96 -8.50 -25.06
N ARG A 445 -6.29 -8.42 -25.03
CA ARG A 445 -7.14 -8.23 -26.21
C ARG A 445 -7.91 -6.93 -26.18
N GLU A 446 -7.40 -5.95 -26.92
CA GLU A 446 -8.05 -4.65 -27.07
C GLU A 446 -9.07 -4.61 -28.21
N GLY A 447 -10.01 -3.68 -28.11
CA GLY A 447 -11.01 -3.35 -29.12
C GLY A 447 -12.43 -3.77 -28.75
N GLY A 448 -13.38 -2.85 -28.94
CA GLY A 448 -14.81 -3.09 -28.74
C GLY A 448 -15.28 -2.86 -27.30
N GLU A 449 -16.38 -3.51 -26.95
CA GLU A 449 -16.95 -3.52 -25.59
C GLU A 449 -16.96 -4.94 -25.06
N VAL A 450 -16.67 -5.09 -23.77
CA VAL A 450 -16.66 -6.35 -23.04
C VAL A 450 -17.68 -6.27 -21.90
N THR A 451 -18.42 -7.37 -21.69
CA THR A 451 -19.28 -7.52 -20.52
C THR A 451 -18.58 -8.46 -19.55
N TYR A 452 -18.39 -8.02 -18.33
CA TYR A 452 -17.82 -8.73 -17.22
C TYR A 452 -18.90 -9.32 -16.32
N VAL A 453 -18.67 -10.51 -15.76
CA VAL A 453 -19.61 -11.31 -14.95
C VAL A 453 -18.90 -11.77 -13.67
N HIS A 454 -19.58 -11.67 -12.52
CA HIS A 454 -19.08 -12.11 -11.22
C HIS A 454 -19.95 -13.26 -10.70
N LEU A 455 -19.34 -14.27 -10.10
CA LEU A 455 -20.03 -15.44 -9.53
C LEU A 455 -19.65 -15.59 -8.07
N LEU A 456 -20.64 -15.58 -7.17
CA LEU A 456 -20.43 -15.67 -5.73
C LEU A 456 -21.10 -16.92 -5.14
N PHE A 457 -20.41 -17.60 -4.21
CA PHE A 457 -20.85 -18.84 -3.55
C PHE A 457 -20.88 -18.66 -2.02
N ASP A 458 -21.11 -19.73 -1.26
CA ASP A 458 -21.04 -19.68 0.22
C ASP A 458 -19.60 -19.57 0.77
N ARG A 459 -18.63 -20.00 -0.04
CA ARG A 459 -17.20 -19.95 0.25
C ARG A 459 -16.48 -19.57 -1.03
N HIS A 460 -15.25 -19.08 -0.94
CA HIS A 460 -14.44 -18.92 -2.13
C HIS A 460 -14.25 -20.27 -2.82
N GLN A 461 -14.60 -20.37 -4.10
CA GLN A 461 -14.51 -21.60 -4.88
C GLN A 461 -13.50 -21.45 -6.01
N VAL A 462 -12.87 -22.57 -6.37
CA VAL A 462 -12.25 -22.72 -7.68
C VAL A 462 -13.28 -23.38 -8.60
N VAL A 463 -13.64 -22.69 -9.68
CA VAL A 463 -14.59 -23.14 -10.70
C VAL A 463 -13.85 -23.53 -11.99
N PHE A 464 -14.57 -24.15 -12.92
CA PHE A 464 -14.03 -24.48 -14.24
C PHE A 464 -14.62 -23.56 -15.30
N SER A 465 -13.85 -22.57 -15.74
CA SER A 465 -14.20 -21.64 -16.83
C SER A 465 -13.50 -22.05 -18.12
N GLU A 466 -14.25 -22.40 -19.15
CA GLU A 466 -13.74 -22.95 -20.41
C GLU A 466 -12.91 -24.24 -20.23
N GLY A 467 -13.10 -24.91 -19.10
CA GLY A 467 -12.31 -26.07 -18.66
C GLY A 467 -11.04 -25.73 -17.87
N LEU A 468 -10.68 -24.44 -17.75
CA LEU A 468 -9.56 -23.97 -16.93
C LEU A 468 -10.03 -23.68 -15.50
N GLU A 469 -9.19 -24.03 -14.53
CA GLU A 469 -9.44 -23.79 -13.10
C GLU A 469 -9.18 -22.31 -12.74
N THR A 470 -10.22 -21.60 -12.33
CA THR A 470 -10.21 -20.16 -12.04
C THR A 470 -11.01 -19.84 -10.78
N GLU A 471 -10.78 -18.67 -10.21
CA GLU A 471 -11.45 -18.27 -8.97
C GLU A 471 -12.89 -17.80 -9.17
N SER A 472 -13.75 -18.05 -8.18
CA SER A 472 -15.01 -17.32 -8.03
C SER A 472 -14.76 -15.92 -7.46
N PHE A 473 -15.78 -15.07 -7.42
CA PHE A 473 -15.67 -13.81 -6.68
C PHE A 473 -15.41 -14.08 -5.19
N LEU A 474 -14.33 -13.51 -4.65
CA LEU A 474 -14.01 -13.49 -3.23
C LEU A 474 -14.43 -12.13 -2.65
N PRO A 475 -15.52 -12.08 -1.85
CA PRO A 475 -15.87 -10.88 -1.12
C PRO A 475 -14.77 -10.51 -0.14
N GLY A 476 -14.23 -9.30 -0.28
CA GLY A 476 -13.42 -8.64 0.75
C GLY A 476 -14.22 -7.57 1.51
N PRO A 477 -13.58 -6.81 2.42
CA PRO A 477 -14.15 -5.59 3.03
C PRO A 477 -14.73 -4.63 1.98
N GLN A 478 -14.17 -4.69 0.77
CA GLN A 478 -14.52 -3.88 -0.40
C GLN A 478 -15.83 -4.29 -1.11
N THR A 479 -16.49 -5.39 -0.71
CA THR A 479 -17.73 -5.87 -1.37
C THR A 479 -18.90 -4.90 -1.20
N ALA A 480 -18.96 -4.19 -0.06
CA ALA A 480 -19.95 -3.17 0.25
C ALA A 480 -19.91 -1.97 -0.71
N THR A 481 -18.74 -1.76 -1.33
CA THR A 481 -18.44 -0.59 -2.16
C THR A 481 -18.22 -0.97 -3.62
N SER A 482 -18.11 -2.28 -3.94
CA SER A 482 -17.83 -2.83 -5.28
C SER A 482 -19.03 -2.82 -6.23
N PHE A 483 -20.25 -2.77 -5.67
CA PHE A 483 -21.50 -2.81 -6.42
C PHE A 483 -22.43 -1.65 -6.01
N GLU A 484 -23.45 -1.38 -6.82
CA GLU A 484 -24.49 -0.40 -6.47
C GLU A 484 -25.15 -0.78 -5.14
N ALA A 485 -25.60 0.20 -4.35
CA ALA A 485 -26.17 -0.02 -3.02
C ALA A 485 -27.27 -1.11 -3.00
N GLU A 486 -28.06 -1.20 -4.06
CA GLU A 486 -29.13 -2.21 -4.22
C GLU A 486 -28.58 -3.63 -4.40
N VAL A 487 -27.45 -3.78 -5.09
CA VAL A 487 -26.74 -5.05 -5.32
C VAL A 487 -25.98 -5.48 -4.06
N VAL A 488 -25.44 -4.51 -3.34
CA VAL A 488 -24.78 -4.70 -2.06
C VAL A 488 -25.79 -5.15 -0.99
N ASP A 489 -26.94 -4.49 -0.90
CA ASP A 489 -28.06 -4.88 -0.04
C ASP A 489 -28.55 -6.29 -0.37
N GLU A 490 -28.57 -6.66 -1.65
CA GLU A 490 -28.87 -8.03 -2.10
C GLU A 490 -27.82 -9.03 -1.59
N ILE A 491 -26.53 -8.78 -1.79
CA ILE A 491 -25.44 -9.65 -1.30
C ILE A 491 -25.51 -9.83 0.23
N TYR A 492 -25.75 -8.76 0.99
CA TYR A 492 -25.90 -8.83 2.46
C TYR A 492 -27.19 -9.51 2.92
N SER A 493 -28.26 -9.43 2.14
CA SER A 493 -29.48 -10.18 2.42
C SER A 493 -29.28 -11.70 2.27
N VAL A 494 -28.39 -12.10 1.37
CA VAL A 494 -28.02 -13.50 1.12
C VAL A 494 -27.00 -14.00 2.14
N PHE A 495 -26.07 -13.15 2.57
CA PHE A 495 -25.04 -13.46 3.57
C PHE A 495 -25.13 -12.55 4.80
N PRO A 496 -26.09 -12.80 5.73
CA PRO A 496 -26.28 -11.96 6.91
C PRO A 496 -25.12 -12.04 7.92
N GLU A 497 -24.21 -13.00 7.77
CA GLU A 497 -23.01 -13.17 8.61
C GLU A 497 -21.80 -12.37 8.08
N LEU A 498 -21.89 -11.81 6.85
CA LEU A 498 -20.85 -11.01 6.22
C LEU A 498 -20.93 -9.58 6.77
N ASP A 499 -19.92 -9.15 7.54
CA ASP A 499 -19.86 -7.81 8.11
C ASP A 499 -19.60 -6.78 7.00
N PRO A 500 -20.51 -5.83 6.77
CA PRO A 500 -20.38 -4.81 5.73
C PRO A 500 -19.21 -3.86 5.92
N THR A 501 -18.69 -3.76 7.15
CA THR A 501 -17.68 -2.78 7.54
C THR A 501 -16.28 -3.39 7.55
N SER A 502 -16.18 -4.66 7.98
CA SER A 502 -14.90 -5.35 8.12
C SER A 502 -14.64 -6.41 7.06
N GLY A 503 -15.64 -6.77 6.23
CA GLY A 503 -15.56 -7.88 5.28
C GLY A 503 -15.42 -9.26 5.93
N THR A 504 -15.41 -9.33 7.28
CA THR A 504 -15.27 -10.57 8.03
C THR A 504 -16.58 -11.37 7.99
N GLY A 505 -16.48 -12.70 8.06
CA GLY A 505 -17.64 -13.61 8.02
C GLY A 505 -17.78 -14.39 6.71
N TYR A 506 -17.10 -13.99 5.63
CA TYR A 506 -16.90 -14.84 4.47
C TYR A 506 -15.64 -15.71 4.62
N PRO A 507 -15.66 -17.00 4.24
CA PRO A 507 -14.48 -17.88 4.36
C PRO A 507 -13.30 -17.41 3.49
N ILE A 508 -12.08 -17.63 3.99
CA ILE A 508 -10.81 -17.29 3.32
C ILE A 508 -10.70 -17.86 1.90
N ALA A 509 -9.79 -17.30 1.10
CA ALA A 509 -9.51 -17.78 -0.24
C ALA A 509 -9.24 -19.30 -0.28
N ALA A 510 -9.85 -20.00 -1.24
CA ALA A 510 -9.68 -21.44 -1.45
C ALA A 510 -8.23 -21.92 -1.55
N ARG A 511 -7.31 -21.07 -2.03
CA ARG A 511 -5.88 -21.34 -2.19
C ARG A 511 -5.07 -20.07 -1.94
N ARG A 512 -3.77 -20.22 -1.69
CA ARG A 512 -2.83 -19.10 -1.62
C ARG A 512 -2.82 -18.34 -2.94
N THR A 513 -2.99 -17.04 -2.86
CA THR A 513 -2.94 -16.13 -4.01
C THR A 513 -1.53 -15.57 -4.11
N LEU A 514 -0.88 -15.77 -5.25
CA LEU A 514 0.45 -15.23 -5.49
C LEU A 514 0.39 -13.75 -5.83
N LYS A 515 1.37 -13.01 -5.33
CA LYS A 515 1.67 -11.64 -5.76
C LYS A 515 2.27 -11.60 -7.15
N ARG A 516 2.32 -10.40 -7.75
CA ARG A 516 2.97 -10.18 -9.04
C ARG A 516 4.42 -10.67 -9.07
N TYR A 517 5.25 -10.31 -8.09
CA TYR A 517 6.66 -10.74 -8.09
C TYR A 517 6.82 -12.24 -7.82
N GLU A 518 5.94 -12.86 -7.02
CA GLU A 518 5.91 -14.32 -6.81
C GLU A 518 5.51 -15.04 -8.11
N ALA A 519 4.55 -14.48 -8.84
CA ALA A 519 4.14 -14.94 -10.16
C ALA A 519 5.27 -14.77 -11.19
N GLU A 520 5.99 -13.65 -11.16
CA GLU A 520 7.16 -13.39 -12.01
C GLU A 520 8.30 -14.36 -11.68
N LEU A 521 8.58 -14.65 -10.41
CA LEU A 521 9.54 -15.66 -9.97
C LEU A 521 9.15 -17.05 -10.49
N LEU A 522 7.89 -17.43 -10.32
CA LEU A 522 7.34 -18.69 -10.85
C LEU A 522 7.45 -18.77 -12.38
N ARG A 523 7.31 -17.63 -13.09
CA ARG A 523 7.42 -17.56 -14.55
C ARG A 523 8.87 -17.58 -15.02
N ALA A 524 9.75 -16.86 -14.36
CA ALA A 524 11.18 -16.77 -14.69
C ALA A 524 11.88 -18.12 -14.50
N ALA A 525 11.56 -18.83 -13.42
CA ALA A 525 12.11 -20.16 -13.15
C ALA A 525 11.60 -21.26 -14.11
N LYS A 526 10.62 -20.97 -14.98
CA LYS A 526 10.19 -21.86 -16.08
C LYS A 526 10.94 -21.62 -17.40
N VAL A 527 11.64 -20.49 -17.53
CA VAL A 527 12.36 -20.11 -18.76
C VAL A 527 13.84 -20.56 -18.72
N ALA A 528 14.34 -20.94 -17.53
CA ALA A 528 15.62 -21.62 -17.33
C ALA A 528 15.48 -23.14 -17.49
#